data_AF-A0A9D5Q289-F1
#
_entry.id   AF-A0A9D5Q289-F1
#
_cell.length_a   1.000
_cell.length_b   1.000
_cell.length_c   1.000
_cell.angle_alpha   90.00
_cell.angle_beta   90.00
_cell.angle_gamma   90.00
#
_symmetry.space_group_name_H-M   'P 1'
#
loop_
_entity.id
_entity.type
_entity.pdbx_description
1 polymer ?
#
loop_
_entity_poly.entity_id
_entity_poly.type
_entity_poly.pdbx_seq_one_letter_code
_entity_poly.pdbx_strand_id
1 'polypeptide(L)'
;MKYLVNIIGIALIVLLVFAAISFKDTDAYYSFQSFLLKPVDFVKKWIEVIKHNMFFESTSERREPVTTVKKEVLLAQMAPDFFGNFDRDDWQKFWGMIYRPVRGREGKFSVKRYRTEEEIQSILMDTNPEVFSRFDASAWQQFWRIIFEE
;
A
#
# COMPACT_ATOMS: atom_id res chain seq x y z
N MET A 1 -29.92 6.05 -63.34
CA MET A 1 -29.69 5.20 -62.15
C MET A 1 -28.37 5.48 -61.42
N LYS A 2 -27.21 5.59 -62.09
CA LYS A 2 -25.91 5.84 -61.43
C LYS A 2 -25.86 7.09 -60.53
N TYR A 3 -26.50 8.18 -60.95
CA TYR A 3 -26.54 9.43 -60.16
C TYR A 3 -27.37 9.31 -58.87
N LEU A 4 -28.46 8.54 -58.88
CA LEU A 4 -29.28 8.30 -57.67
C LEU A 4 -28.53 7.47 -56.62
N VAL A 5 -27.76 6.47 -57.04
CA VAL A 5 -26.93 5.66 -56.14
C VAL A 5 -25.84 6.51 -55.48
N ASN A 6 -25.21 7.42 -56.25
CA ASN A 6 -24.21 8.33 -55.70
C ASN A 6 -24.81 9.34 -54.71
N ILE A 7 -26.01 9.86 -54.99
CA ILE A 7 -26.70 10.79 -54.08
C ILE A 7 -27.10 10.08 -52.77
N ILE A 8 -27.61 8.84 -52.85
CA ILE A 8 -27.93 8.04 -51.66
C ILE A 8 -26.67 7.72 -50.85
N GLY A 9 -25.55 7.40 -51.51
CA GLY A 9 -24.27 7.16 -50.86
C GLY A 9 -23.74 8.40 -50.13
N ILE A 10 -23.80 9.57 -50.76
CA ILE A 10 -23.40 10.85 -50.14
C ILE A 10 -24.31 11.16 -48.96
N ALA A 11 -25.63 10.97 -49.09
CA ALA A 11 -26.58 11.20 -48.02
C ALA A 11 -26.29 10.29 -46.80
N LEU A 12 -25.99 9.00 -47.03
CA LEU A 12 -25.61 8.07 -45.96
C LEU A 12 -24.32 8.48 -45.24
N ILE A 13 -23.32 8.95 -45.98
CA ILE A 13 -22.05 9.42 -45.40
C ILE A 13 -22.30 10.67 -44.55
N VAL A 14 -23.09 11.63 -45.05
CA VAL A 14 -23.44 12.85 -44.31
C VAL A 14 -24.22 12.50 -43.04
N LEU A 15 -25.14 11.53 -43.11
CA LEU A 15 -25.93 11.07 -41.96
C LEU A 15 -25.07 10.36 -40.93
N LEU A 16 -24.09 9.54 -41.36
CA LEU A 16 -23.11 8.91 -40.49
C LEU A 16 -22.20 9.94 -39.80
N VAL A 17 -21.73 10.96 -40.54
CA VAL A 17 -20.91 12.04 -39.97
C VAL A 17 -21.73 12.85 -38.96
N PHE A 18 -22.98 13.18 -39.28
CA PHE A 18 -23.87 13.90 -38.38
C PHE A 18 -24.22 13.11 -37.12
N ALA A 19 -24.45 11.80 -37.27
CA ALA A 19 -24.67 10.88 -36.15
C ALA A 19 -23.41 10.76 -35.27
N ALA A 20 -22.21 10.70 -35.86
CA ALA A 20 -20.95 10.66 -35.12
C ALA A 20 -20.66 11.97 -34.37
N ILE A 21 -21.00 13.12 -34.95
CA ILE A 21 -20.88 14.43 -34.29
C ILE A 21 -21.89 14.51 -33.14
N SER A 22 -23.16 14.20 -33.40
CA SER A 22 -24.22 14.24 -32.38
C SER A 22 -24.00 13.23 -31.25
N PHE A 23 -23.31 12.11 -31.52
CA PHE A 23 -22.96 11.13 -30.51
C PHE A 23 -22.04 11.71 -29.44
N LYS A 24 -21.10 12.61 -29.80
CA LYS A 24 -20.18 13.22 -28.82
C LYS A 24 -20.89 14.04 -27.73
N ASP A 25 -22.07 14.57 -28.04
CA ASP A 25 -22.86 15.41 -27.13
C ASP A 25 -23.94 14.62 -26.36
N THR A 26 -23.96 13.29 -26.49
CA THR A 26 -24.92 12.43 -25.77
C THR A 26 -24.34 11.81 -24.51
N ASP A 27 -25.18 11.59 -23.50
CA ASP A 27 -24.84 10.89 -22.25
C ASP A 27 -24.25 9.48 -22.49
N ALA A 28 -24.55 8.87 -23.64
CA ALA A 28 -23.99 7.60 -24.08
C ALA A 28 -22.48 7.69 -24.38
N TYR A 29 -21.99 8.80 -24.94
CA TYR A 29 -20.55 9.01 -25.18
C TYR A 29 -19.80 9.22 -23.87
N TYR A 30 -20.36 9.98 -22.92
CA TYR A 30 -19.79 10.12 -21.59
C TYR A 30 -19.79 8.79 -20.82
N SER A 31 -20.87 8.01 -20.94
CA SER A 31 -20.95 6.66 -20.37
C SER A 31 -19.91 5.72 -20.99
N PHE A 32 -19.72 5.76 -22.31
CA PHE A 32 -18.74 4.97 -23.03
C PHE A 32 -17.29 5.39 -22.72
N GLN A 33 -17.01 6.70 -22.67
CA GLN A 33 -15.72 7.20 -22.18
C GLN A 33 -15.47 6.75 -20.74
N SER A 34 -16.45 6.87 -19.84
CA SER A 34 -16.29 6.42 -18.46
C SER A 34 -16.09 4.89 -18.36
N PHE A 35 -16.69 4.12 -19.26
CA PHE A 35 -16.52 2.68 -19.36
C PHE A 35 -15.12 2.30 -19.87
N LEU A 36 -14.53 3.09 -20.77
CA LEU A 36 -13.17 2.87 -21.27
C LEU A 36 -12.08 3.42 -20.33
N LEU A 37 -12.34 4.53 -19.63
CA LEU A 37 -11.39 5.17 -18.73
C LEU A 37 -11.19 4.36 -17.44
N LYS A 38 -12.25 3.76 -16.89
CA LYS A 38 -12.16 2.97 -15.64
C LYS A 38 -11.18 1.77 -15.72
N PRO A 39 -11.18 0.95 -16.77
CA PRO A 39 -10.17 -0.10 -16.97
C PRO A 39 -8.76 0.46 -17.13
N VAL A 40 -8.59 1.58 -17.84
CA VAL A 40 -7.29 2.21 -18.05
C VAL A 40 -6.71 2.70 -16.73
N ASP A 41 -7.51 3.39 -15.91
CA ASP A 41 -7.12 3.85 -14.58
C ASP A 41 -6.80 2.67 -13.65
N PHE A 42 -7.58 1.58 -13.73
CA PHE A 42 -7.32 0.37 -12.98
C PHE A 42 -5.98 -0.27 -13.37
N VAL A 43 -5.71 -0.43 -14.67
CA VAL A 43 -4.45 -0.99 -15.16
C VAL A 43 -3.28 -0.10 -14.79
N LYS A 44 -3.42 1.22 -14.92
CA LYS A 44 -2.40 2.19 -14.52
C LYS A 44 -2.09 2.04 -13.03
N LYS A 45 -3.10 2.03 -12.16
CA LYS A 45 -2.91 1.84 -10.72
C LYS A 45 -2.34 0.47 -10.38
N TRP A 46 -2.69 -0.58 -11.13
CA TRP A 46 -2.11 -1.91 -10.97
C TRP A 46 -0.61 -1.94 -11.29
N ILE A 47 -0.21 -1.31 -12.40
CA ILE A 47 1.21 -1.17 -12.78
C ILE A 47 1.96 -0.33 -11.73
N GLU A 48 1.38 0.76 -11.26
CA GLU A 48 1.97 1.59 -10.20
C GLU A 48 2.20 0.78 -8.91
N VAL A 49 1.22 -0.02 -8.48
CA VAL A 49 1.35 -0.89 -7.30
C VAL A 49 2.43 -1.96 -7.51
N ILE A 50 2.52 -2.56 -8.69
CA ILE A 50 3.58 -3.52 -8.99
C ILE A 50 4.95 -2.85 -8.91
N LYS A 51 5.11 -1.69 -9.55
CA LYS A 51 6.35 -0.90 -9.48
C LYS A 51 6.70 -0.55 -8.05
N HIS A 52 5.75 -0.05 -7.26
CA HIS A 52 5.93 0.23 -5.84
C HIS A 52 6.40 -1.01 -5.09
N ASN A 53 5.71 -2.14 -5.22
CA ASN A 53 6.02 -3.37 -4.50
C ASN A 53 7.38 -3.98 -4.86
N MET A 54 7.84 -3.83 -6.11
CA MET A 54 9.17 -4.23 -6.54
C MET A 54 10.23 -3.27 -5.99
N PHE A 55 10.00 -1.97 -6.12
CA PHE A 55 10.92 -0.94 -5.62
C PHE A 55 11.05 -0.98 -4.09
N PHE A 56 10.00 -1.37 -3.38
CA PHE A 56 10.01 -1.53 -1.93
C PHE A 56 11.01 -2.60 -1.48
N GLU A 57 11.24 -3.65 -2.27
CA GLU A 57 12.23 -4.69 -1.96
C GLU A 57 13.67 -4.19 -2.20
N SER A 58 13.90 -3.40 -3.26
CA SER A 58 15.23 -2.89 -3.58
C SER A 58 15.67 -1.72 -2.71
N THR A 59 14.70 -0.93 -2.23
CA THR A 59 14.91 0.38 -1.61
C THR A 59 14.13 0.43 -0.31
N SER A 60 14.47 -0.51 0.58
CA SER A 60 13.94 -0.56 1.94
C SER A 60 14.23 0.76 2.66
N GLU A 61 13.18 1.52 2.93
CA GLU A 61 13.22 2.75 3.73
C GLU A 61 13.68 2.47 5.18
N ARG A 62 13.25 1.33 5.74
CA ARG A 62 13.61 0.90 7.09
C ARG A 62 14.56 -0.30 7.03
N ARG A 63 15.87 -0.05 7.00
CA ARG A 63 16.89 -1.12 7.02
C ARG A 63 17.14 -1.60 8.45
N GLU A 64 17.14 -2.91 8.63
CA GLU A 64 17.59 -3.52 9.88
C GLU A 64 19.08 -3.18 10.09
N PRO A 65 19.48 -2.69 11.27
CA PRO A 65 20.87 -2.37 11.56
C PRO A 65 21.73 -3.63 11.53
N VAL A 66 23.01 -3.48 11.21
CA VAL A 66 23.97 -4.61 11.13
C VAL A 66 24.10 -5.33 12.49
N THR A 67 23.86 -4.61 13.59
CA THR A 67 23.80 -5.17 14.94
C THR A 67 22.61 -4.61 15.71
N THR A 68 21.89 -5.50 16.38
CA THR A 68 20.76 -5.20 17.25
C THR A 68 21.10 -5.42 18.72
N VAL A 69 22.29 -5.97 19.05
CA VAL A 69 22.65 -6.42 20.40
C VAL A 69 22.47 -5.32 21.46
N LYS A 70 22.93 -4.09 21.17
CA LYS A 70 22.75 -2.96 22.10
C LYS A 70 21.27 -2.67 22.34
N LYS A 71 20.44 -2.70 21.29
CA LYS A 71 18.99 -2.47 21.37
C LYS A 71 18.29 -3.56 22.16
N GLU A 72 18.67 -4.81 21.93
CA GLU A 72 18.14 -5.97 22.65
C GLU A 72 18.39 -5.85 24.15
N VAL A 73 19.61 -5.46 24.54
CA VAL A 73 19.96 -5.21 25.95
C VAL A 73 19.12 -4.07 26.55
N LEU A 74 18.97 -2.95 25.84
CA LEU A 74 18.18 -1.82 26.31
C LEU A 74 16.69 -2.16 26.43
N LEU A 75 16.14 -2.92 25.48
CA LEU A 75 14.75 -3.40 25.52
C LEU A 75 14.54 -4.38 26.68
N ALA A 76 15.47 -5.30 26.90
CA ALA A 76 15.46 -6.22 28.04
C ALA A 76 15.54 -5.49 29.39
N GLN A 77 16.27 -4.37 29.48
CA GLN A 77 16.28 -3.53 30.68
C GLN A 77 14.97 -2.76 30.87
N MET A 78 14.37 -2.31 29.77
CA MET A 78 13.15 -1.51 29.81
C MET A 78 11.91 -2.33 30.19
N ALA A 79 11.78 -3.54 29.65
CA ALA A 79 10.67 -4.45 29.96
C ALA A 79 11.20 -5.88 30.18
N PRO A 80 11.85 -6.14 31.34
CA PRO A 80 12.53 -7.40 31.62
C PRO A 80 11.58 -8.60 31.65
N ASP A 81 10.35 -8.41 32.11
CA ASP A 81 9.36 -9.49 32.19
C ASP A 81 8.96 -10.05 30.81
N PHE A 82 9.14 -9.27 29.74
CA PHE A 82 8.89 -9.69 28.36
C PHE A 82 10.19 -9.99 27.61
N PHE A 83 11.03 -8.97 27.42
CA PHE A 83 12.24 -9.07 26.60
C PHE A 83 13.40 -9.79 27.30
N GLY A 84 13.39 -9.86 28.64
CA GLY A 84 14.45 -10.55 29.39
C GLY A 84 14.47 -12.06 29.18
N ASN A 85 13.36 -12.63 28.69
CA ASN A 85 13.23 -14.05 28.40
C ASN A 85 13.39 -14.39 26.92
N PHE A 86 13.65 -13.41 26.04
CA PHE A 86 13.77 -13.65 24.61
C PHE A 86 15.03 -14.43 24.29
N ASP A 87 14.85 -15.52 23.55
CA ASP A 87 15.94 -16.20 22.89
C ASP A 87 16.24 -15.56 21.52
N ARG A 88 17.19 -16.15 20.78
CA ARG A 88 17.58 -15.67 19.46
C ARG A 88 16.42 -15.66 18.46
N ASP A 89 15.56 -16.68 18.50
CA ASP A 89 14.46 -16.82 17.54
C ASP A 89 13.35 -15.81 17.86
N ASP A 90 13.11 -15.51 19.14
CA ASP A 90 12.17 -14.49 19.57
C ASP A 90 12.64 -13.09 19.20
N TRP A 91 13.94 -12.79 19.38
CA TRP A 91 14.51 -11.55 18.86
C TRP A 91 14.38 -11.46 17.34
N GLN A 92 14.64 -12.54 16.61
CA GLN A 92 14.48 -12.53 15.15
C GLN A 92 13.02 -12.29 14.72
N LYS A 93 12.04 -12.88 15.41
CA LYS A 93 10.62 -12.63 15.15
C LYS A 93 10.25 -11.19 15.45
N PHE A 94 10.72 -10.66 16.57
CA PHE A 94 10.48 -9.28 16.99
C PHE A 94 11.06 -8.28 15.98
N TRP A 95 12.34 -8.39 15.63
CA TRP A 95 12.95 -7.54 14.60
C TRP A 95 12.28 -7.73 13.24
N GLY A 96 11.88 -8.96 12.92
CA GLY A 96 11.06 -9.25 11.75
C GLY A 96 9.73 -8.50 11.73
N MET A 97 9.08 -8.32 12.87
CA MET A 97 7.85 -7.54 12.99
C MET A 97 8.08 -6.05 12.69
N ILE A 98 9.21 -5.50 13.13
CA ILE A 98 9.59 -4.07 12.98
C ILE A 98 10.07 -3.76 11.55
N TYR A 99 10.98 -4.60 11.03
CA TYR A 99 11.76 -4.30 9.84
C TYR A 99 11.30 -5.04 8.58
N ARG A 100 10.47 -6.07 8.67
CA ARG A 100 9.96 -6.74 7.45
C ARG A 100 8.68 -6.09 6.94
N PRO A 101 8.56 -5.90 5.61
CA PRO A 101 7.33 -5.41 5.03
C PRO A 101 6.17 -6.38 5.24
N VAL A 102 4.99 -5.80 5.39
CA VAL A 102 3.71 -6.50 5.33
C VAL A 102 2.94 -6.07 4.09
N ARG A 103 1.95 -6.89 3.71
CA ARG A 103 0.99 -6.53 2.66
C ARG A 103 -0.24 -5.87 3.29
N GLY A 104 -0.38 -4.58 3.06
CA GLY A 104 -1.60 -3.83 3.34
C GLY A 104 -2.56 -3.83 2.14
N ARG A 105 -3.81 -3.46 2.37
CA ARG A 105 -4.78 -3.19 1.30
C ARG A 105 -4.91 -1.69 1.06
N GLU A 106 -4.77 -1.27 -0.18
CA GLU A 106 -5.12 0.07 -0.63
C GLU A 106 -6.22 -0.03 -1.71
N GLY A 107 -7.47 0.18 -1.29
CA GLY A 107 -8.63 -0.13 -2.12
C GLY A 107 -8.69 -1.61 -2.50
N LYS A 108 -8.59 -1.92 -3.80
CA LYS A 108 -8.58 -3.30 -4.33
C LYS A 108 -7.18 -3.91 -4.46
N PHE A 109 -6.13 -3.15 -4.17
CA PHE A 109 -4.76 -3.57 -4.43
C PHE A 109 -4.03 -3.97 -3.15
N SER A 110 -3.14 -4.96 -3.27
CA SER A 110 -2.23 -5.36 -2.19
C SER A 110 -0.92 -4.60 -2.35
N VAL A 111 -0.59 -3.78 -1.36
CA VAL A 111 0.58 -2.90 -1.38
C VAL A 111 1.51 -3.27 -0.23
N LYS A 112 2.81 -3.36 -0.49
CA LYS A 112 3.82 -3.54 0.55
C LYS A 112 4.04 -2.25 1.30
N ARG A 113 4.06 -2.35 2.62
CA ARG A 113 4.37 -1.26 3.55
C ARG A 113 4.99 -1.81 4.83
N TYR A 114 5.63 -0.95 5.60
CA TYR A 114 5.98 -1.29 6.98
C TYR A 114 4.77 -1.18 7.90
N ARG A 115 4.84 -1.88 9.03
CA ARG A 115 3.89 -1.65 10.11
C ARG A 115 4.14 -0.28 10.73
N THR A 116 3.07 0.42 11.07
CA THR A 116 3.17 1.68 11.82
C THR A 116 3.52 1.40 13.27
N GLU A 117 3.93 2.43 14.00
CA GLU A 117 4.22 2.32 15.43
C GLU A 117 2.98 1.83 16.20
N GLU A 118 1.81 2.38 15.88
CA GLU A 118 0.54 2.04 16.51
C GLU A 118 0.14 0.58 16.27
N GLU A 119 0.37 0.07 15.05
CA GLU A 119 0.11 -1.34 14.74
C GLU A 119 0.99 -2.27 15.56
N ILE A 120 2.27 -1.92 15.73
CA ILE A 120 3.21 -2.71 16.52
C ILE A 120 2.85 -2.62 18.02
N GLN A 121 2.51 -1.43 18.52
CA GLN A 121 2.03 -1.25 19.90
C GLN A 121 0.81 -2.12 20.17
N SER A 122 -0.18 -2.11 19.27
CA SER A 122 -1.36 -2.95 19.38
C SER A 122 -0.98 -4.43 19.44
N ILE A 123 -0.11 -4.91 18.55
CA ILE A 123 0.34 -6.31 18.55
C ILE A 123 1.03 -6.67 19.88
N LEU A 124 1.89 -5.79 20.40
CA LEU A 124 2.59 -6.01 21.67
C LEU A 124 1.62 -6.03 22.84
N MET A 125 0.66 -5.10 22.89
CA MET A 125 -0.40 -5.07 23.89
C MET A 125 -1.30 -6.31 23.83
N ASP A 126 -1.62 -6.81 22.64
CA ASP A 126 -2.43 -8.02 22.48
C ASP A 126 -1.67 -9.29 22.90
N THR A 127 -0.36 -9.33 22.61
CA THR A 127 0.49 -10.50 22.87
C THR A 127 0.91 -10.57 24.34
N ASN A 128 1.19 -9.42 24.98
CA ASN A 128 1.54 -9.36 26.39
C ASN A 128 0.92 -8.12 27.06
N PRO A 129 -0.39 -8.16 27.36
CA PRO A 129 -1.11 -7.02 27.90
C PRO A 129 -0.60 -6.62 29.28
N GLU A 130 -0.13 -7.57 30.10
CA GLU A 130 0.31 -7.29 31.48
C GLU A 130 1.49 -6.32 31.54
N VAL A 131 2.38 -6.40 30.55
CA VAL A 131 3.56 -5.53 30.42
C VAL A 131 3.20 -4.24 29.68
N PHE A 132 2.66 -4.36 28.46
CA PHE A 132 2.54 -3.21 27.55
C PHE A 132 1.32 -2.32 27.81
N SER A 133 0.29 -2.79 28.51
CA SER A 133 -0.82 -1.90 28.93
C SER A 133 -0.39 -0.83 29.94
N ARG A 134 0.75 -1.03 30.61
CA ARG A 134 1.32 -0.09 31.58
C ARG A 134 2.23 0.96 30.93
N PHE A 135 2.56 0.80 29.65
CA PHE A 135 3.36 1.77 28.94
C PHE A 135 2.52 3.03 28.70
N ASP A 136 2.93 4.13 29.30
CA ASP A 136 2.42 5.45 28.95
C ASP A 136 3.09 5.98 27.68
N ALA A 137 2.69 7.19 27.26
CA ALA A 137 3.26 7.82 26.06
C ALA A 137 4.78 8.00 26.15
N SER A 138 5.33 8.27 27.35
CA SER A 138 6.77 8.45 27.53
C SER A 138 7.53 7.14 27.40
N ALA A 139 6.99 6.06 27.96
CA ALA A 139 7.55 4.72 27.81
C ALA A 139 7.55 4.31 26.34
N TRP A 140 6.43 4.50 25.62
CA TRP A 140 6.38 4.21 24.19
C TRP A 140 7.37 5.03 23.37
N GLN A 141 7.53 6.32 23.67
CA GLN A 141 8.53 7.15 23.01
C GLN A 141 9.95 6.62 23.24
N GLN A 142 10.28 6.20 24.48
CA GLN A 142 11.59 5.62 24.78
C GLN A 142 11.81 4.30 24.05
N PHE A 143 10.79 3.44 23.99
CA PHE A 143 10.83 2.19 23.22
C PHE A 143 11.17 2.45 21.75
N TRP A 144 10.50 3.43 21.12
CA TRP A 144 10.76 3.78 19.72
C TRP A 144 12.12 4.40 19.49
N ARG A 145 12.60 5.21 20.44
CA ARG A 145 13.96 5.76 20.40
C ARG A 145 15.02 4.65 20.40
N ILE A 146 14.85 3.61 21.23
CA ILE A 146 15.77 2.45 21.24
C ILE A 146 15.75 1.74 19.88
N ILE A 147 14.58 1.62 19.24
CA ILE A 147 14.44 0.94 17.96
C ILE A 147 15.05 1.75 16.79
N PHE A 148 14.83 3.06 16.73
CA PHE A 148 15.16 3.84 15.53
C PHE A 148 16.37 4.79 15.66
N GLU A 149 16.72 5.27 16.85
CA GLU A 149 17.72 6.33 17.02
C GLU A 149 19.04 5.86 17.64
N GLU A 150 19.01 4.83 18.50
CA GLU A 150 20.19 4.31 19.22
C GLU A 150 20.95 3.18 18.52
#